data_AF-A0A7W0ZEH5-F1
#
_entry.id   AF-A0A7W0ZEH5-F1
#
_cell.length_a   1.000
_cell.length_b   1.000
_cell.length_c   1.000
_cell.angle_alpha   90.00
_cell.angle_beta   90.00
_cell.angle_gamma   90.00
#
_symmetry.space_group_name_H-M   'P 1'
#
loop_
_entity.id
_entity.type
_entity.pdbx_description
1 polymer ?
#
loop_
_entity_poly.entity_id
_entity_poly.type
_entity_poly.pdbx_seq_one_letter_code
_entity_poly.pdbx_strand_id
1 'polypeptide(L)'
;FVATGQTGILIAGRGIAVDRVISDFVPGAAERLVGEADPASEVLLVEGQGGLWHPAYAGVTLGLLHGSAPEVLVLCHQAGRTAIEEPPYSRLPPLGEMVRAYEEMTAAVRPAQVACVAVNTRDLDESGAAAAIGEAAEVTGLPAGDVLRGDAPRLWAAVAAMLDRTA
;
A
#
# COMPACT_ATOMS: atom_id res chain seq x y z
N PHE A 1 -12.92 -3.67 4.66
CA PHE A 1 -11.63 -4.35 4.46
C PHE A 1 -11.79 -5.40 3.38
N VAL A 2 -10.91 -5.37 2.38
CA VAL A 2 -10.93 -6.26 1.22
C VAL A 2 -9.64 -7.08 1.27
N ALA A 3 -9.77 -8.35 1.66
CA ALA A 3 -8.63 -9.25 1.84
C ALA A 3 -8.14 -9.81 0.50
N THR A 4 -6.83 -9.78 0.31
CA THR A 4 -6.13 -10.20 -0.90
C THR A 4 -5.11 -11.31 -0.63
N GLY A 5 -4.84 -11.62 0.64
CA GLY A 5 -3.96 -12.70 1.06
C GLY A 5 -4.67 -13.75 1.93
N GLN A 6 -4.04 -14.92 2.07
CA GLN A 6 -4.55 -16.01 2.90
C GLN A 6 -4.84 -15.59 4.35
N THR A 7 -3.96 -14.78 4.96
CA THR A 7 -4.12 -14.29 6.33
C THR A 7 -5.30 -13.33 6.44
N GLY A 8 -5.41 -12.37 5.51
CA GLY A 8 -6.55 -11.45 5.45
C GLY A 8 -7.87 -12.20 5.29
N ILE A 9 -7.91 -13.26 4.47
CA ILE A 9 -9.10 -14.10 4.27
C ILE A 9 -9.52 -14.81 5.55
N LEU A 10 -8.56 -15.39 6.29
CA LEU A 10 -8.85 -16.03 7.57
C LEU A 10 -9.42 -15.06 8.61
N ILE A 11 -9.00 -13.79 8.57
CA ILE A 11 -9.51 -12.72 9.45
C ILE A 11 -10.89 -12.22 9.00
N ALA A 12 -11.04 -11.95 7.70
CA ALA A 12 -12.23 -11.30 7.14
C ALA A 12 -13.36 -12.28 6.80
N GLY A 13 -13.09 -13.59 6.77
CA GLY A 13 -14.02 -14.63 6.36
C GLY A 13 -14.34 -14.66 4.86
N ARG A 14 -13.75 -13.75 4.07
CA ARG A 14 -13.93 -13.62 2.61
C ARG A 14 -12.72 -12.94 1.98
N GLY A 15 -12.47 -13.20 0.70
CA GLY A 15 -11.44 -12.56 -0.10
C GLY A 15 -10.93 -13.48 -1.22
N ILE A 16 -9.89 -13.06 -1.92
CA ILE A 16 -9.20 -13.86 -2.95
C ILE A 16 -7.71 -13.80 -2.66
N ALA A 17 -7.05 -14.96 -2.57
CA ALA A 17 -5.60 -15.04 -2.47
C ALA A 17 -5.00 -14.74 -3.85
N VAL A 18 -4.65 -13.47 -4.10
CA VAL A 18 -4.29 -12.99 -5.45
C VAL A 18 -2.98 -13.57 -5.95
N ASP A 19 -2.10 -14.03 -5.06
CA ASP A 19 -0.84 -14.72 -5.39
C ASP A 19 -1.05 -16.12 -5.99
N ARG A 20 -2.27 -16.67 -5.92
CA ARG A 20 -2.69 -17.94 -6.53
C ARG A 20 -3.53 -17.77 -7.78
N VAL A 21 -3.81 -16.52 -8.18
CA VAL A 21 -4.55 -16.22 -9.40
C VAL A 21 -3.60 -16.29 -10.60
N ILE A 22 -4.05 -16.88 -11.70
CA ILE A 22 -3.28 -16.89 -12.96
C ILE A 22 -3.08 -15.44 -13.41
N SER A 23 -1.87 -15.08 -13.85
CA SER A 23 -1.42 -13.70 -14.10
C SER A 23 -2.45 -12.81 -14.80
N ASP A 24 -3.02 -13.30 -15.89
CA ASP A 24 -3.95 -12.54 -16.74
C ASP A 24 -5.26 -12.18 -16.02
N PHE A 25 -5.59 -12.88 -14.93
CA PHE A 25 -6.81 -12.68 -14.16
C PHE A 25 -6.57 -11.94 -12.84
N VAL A 26 -5.34 -11.57 -12.49
CA VAL A 26 -5.07 -10.82 -11.25
C VAL A 26 -5.85 -9.50 -11.20
N PRO A 27 -5.87 -8.66 -12.25
CA PRO A 27 -6.68 -7.44 -12.24
C PRO A 27 -8.18 -7.74 -12.12
N GLY A 28 -8.69 -8.74 -12.85
CA GLY A 28 -10.10 -9.13 -12.78
C GLY A 28 -10.50 -9.68 -11.41
N ALA A 29 -9.60 -10.37 -10.70
CA ALA A 29 -9.83 -10.82 -9.33
C ALA A 29 -9.91 -9.63 -8.36
N ALA A 30 -9.05 -8.63 -8.51
CA ALA A 30 -9.10 -7.41 -7.71
C ALA A 30 -10.34 -6.56 -8.01
N GLU A 31 -10.72 -6.41 -9.28
CA GLU A 31 -11.96 -5.72 -9.70
C GLU A 31 -13.18 -6.41 -9.06
N ARG A 32 -13.25 -7.74 -9.15
CA ARG A 32 -14.32 -8.53 -8.53
C ARG A 32 -14.40 -8.30 -7.02
N LEU A 33 -13.27 -8.29 -6.32
CA LEU A 33 -13.23 -8.03 -4.88
C LEU A 33 -13.79 -6.66 -4.51
N VAL A 34 -13.50 -5.64 -5.33
CA VAL A 34 -14.05 -4.28 -5.14
C VAL A 34 -15.54 -4.24 -5.49
N GLY A 35 -15.96 -4.84 -6.60
CA GLY A 35 -17.35 -4.86 -7.05
C GLY A 35 -18.30 -5.68 -6.16
N GLU A 36 -17.80 -6.70 -5.48
CA GLU A 36 -18.55 -7.50 -4.51
C GLU A 36 -18.55 -6.91 -3.10
N ALA A 37 -17.89 -5.76 -2.89
CA ALA A 37 -17.91 -5.09 -1.60
C ALA A 37 -19.32 -4.60 -1.25
N ASP A 38 -19.59 -4.46 0.06
CA ASP A 38 -20.88 -4.01 0.55
C ASP A 38 -21.14 -2.57 0.06
N PRO A 39 -22.23 -2.30 -0.69
CA PRO A 39 -22.53 -0.99 -1.23
C PRO A 39 -22.81 0.08 -0.15
N ALA A 40 -23.03 -0.31 1.10
CA ALA A 40 -23.12 0.62 2.23
C ALA A 40 -21.74 1.06 2.78
N SER A 41 -20.64 0.50 2.26
CA SER A 41 -19.29 0.88 2.68
C SER A 41 -18.92 2.25 2.14
N GLU A 42 -18.57 3.18 3.04
CA GLU A 42 -18.06 4.49 2.63
C GLU A 42 -16.61 4.40 2.11
N VAL A 43 -15.82 3.45 2.63
CA VAL A 43 -14.42 3.25 2.25
C VAL A 43 -14.07 1.77 2.17
N LEU A 44 -13.36 1.40 1.10
CA LEU A 44 -12.80 0.08 0.90
C LEU A 44 -11.28 0.11 1.15
N LEU A 45 -10.84 -0.45 2.28
CA LEU A 45 -9.42 -0.69 2.52
C LEU A 45 -9.01 -2.02 1.87
N VAL A 46 -8.30 -1.94 0.74
CA VAL A 46 -7.75 -3.10 0.02
C VAL A 46 -6.38 -3.48 0.61
N GLU A 47 -6.24 -4.73 1.03
CA GLU A 47 -4.97 -5.27 1.52
C GLU A 47 -3.94 -5.29 0.39
N GLY A 48 -2.78 -4.65 0.57
CA GLY A 48 -1.69 -4.68 -0.40
C GLY A 48 -0.95 -6.02 -0.43
N GLN A 49 -0.38 -6.38 -1.58
CA GLN A 49 0.45 -7.59 -1.75
C GLN A 49 1.74 -7.26 -2.50
N GLY A 50 2.87 -7.78 -2.00
CA GLY A 50 4.18 -7.61 -2.60
C GLY A 50 4.67 -6.14 -2.63
N GLY A 51 5.46 -5.81 -3.65
CA GLY A 51 5.91 -4.45 -3.95
C GLY A 51 6.50 -4.36 -5.36
N LEU A 52 6.49 -3.17 -5.97
CA LEU A 52 6.93 -2.98 -7.36
C LEU A 52 8.41 -3.31 -7.60
N TRP A 53 9.24 -3.25 -6.55
CA TRP A 53 10.66 -3.64 -6.61
C TRP A 53 10.92 -5.10 -6.24
N HIS A 54 9.88 -5.89 -5.95
CA HIS A 54 10.04 -7.31 -5.68
C HIS A 54 10.05 -8.11 -6.99
N PRO A 55 11.17 -8.73 -7.41
CA PRO A 55 11.29 -9.36 -8.73
C PRO A 55 10.26 -10.48 -8.97
N ALA A 56 9.91 -11.21 -7.91
CA ALA A 56 8.93 -12.30 -7.99
C ALA A 56 7.47 -11.85 -7.85
N TYR A 57 7.19 -10.69 -7.24
CA TYR A 57 5.83 -10.32 -6.80
C TYR A 57 5.33 -8.98 -7.38
N ALA A 58 6.17 -8.23 -8.10
CA ALA A 58 5.77 -6.96 -8.70
C ALA A 58 4.55 -7.07 -9.63
N GLY A 59 4.41 -8.19 -10.35
CA GLY A 59 3.25 -8.46 -11.18
C GLY A 59 1.94 -8.55 -10.40
N VAL A 60 1.98 -9.10 -9.17
CA VAL A 60 0.81 -9.15 -8.27
C VAL A 60 0.45 -7.75 -7.82
N THR A 61 1.44 -6.96 -7.40
CA THR A 61 1.22 -5.56 -6.97
C THR A 61 0.61 -4.72 -8.08
N LEU A 62 1.17 -4.78 -9.31
CA LEU A 62 0.67 -4.01 -10.43
C LEU A 62 -0.74 -4.45 -10.85
N GLY A 63 -0.98 -5.76 -10.91
CA GLY A 63 -2.31 -6.28 -11.22
C GLY A 63 -3.36 -5.87 -10.18
N LEU A 64 -2.99 -5.86 -8.90
CA LEU A 64 -3.85 -5.39 -7.82
C LEU A 64 -4.15 -3.89 -7.94
N LEU A 65 -3.16 -3.04 -8.23
CA LEU A 65 -3.36 -1.61 -8.45
C LEU A 65 -4.33 -1.35 -9.61
N HIS A 66 -4.14 -2.04 -10.74
CA HIS A 66 -4.97 -1.85 -11.93
C HIS A 66 -6.39 -2.36 -11.73
N GLY A 67 -6.56 -3.53 -11.10
CA GLY A 67 -7.89 -4.10 -10.88
C GLY A 67 -8.69 -3.42 -9.77
N SER A 68 -8.02 -2.94 -8.72
CA SER A 68 -8.71 -2.23 -7.62
C SER A 68 -9.00 -0.75 -7.93
N ALA A 69 -8.29 -0.17 -8.91
CA ALA A 69 -8.44 1.23 -9.35
C ALA A 69 -8.59 2.21 -8.17
N PRO A 70 -7.62 2.25 -7.23
CA PRO A 70 -7.76 2.97 -5.97
C PRO A 70 -7.86 4.48 -6.21
N GLU A 71 -8.51 5.18 -5.27
CA GLU A 71 -8.61 6.65 -5.29
C GLU A 71 -7.40 7.30 -4.59
N VAL A 72 -6.83 6.58 -3.64
CA VAL A 72 -5.77 7.05 -2.74
C VAL A 72 -4.91 5.86 -2.33
N LEU A 73 -3.62 6.10 -2.15
CA LEU A 73 -2.64 5.10 -1.74
C LEU A 73 -2.04 5.44 -0.37
N VAL A 74 -1.63 4.39 0.36
CA VAL A 74 -0.77 4.50 1.55
C VAL A 74 0.50 3.70 1.25
N LEU A 75 1.66 4.35 1.27
CA LEU A 75 2.93 3.68 1.04
C LEU A 75 3.42 3.06 2.35
N CYS A 76 3.58 1.74 2.37
CA CYS A 76 4.16 1.03 3.52
C CYS A 76 5.66 0.81 3.33
N HIS A 77 6.47 1.10 4.34
CA HIS A 77 7.92 0.88 4.30
C HIS A 77 8.48 0.48 5.67
N GLN A 78 9.48 -0.39 5.72
CA GLN A 78 10.20 -0.71 6.97
C GLN A 78 11.43 0.19 7.09
N ALA A 79 11.56 0.90 8.21
CA ALA A 79 12.69 1.80 8.44
C ALA A 79 14.03 1.06 8.31
N GLY A 80 14.99 1.68 7.61
CA GLY A 80 16.31 1.10 7.35
C GLY A 80 16.38 0.05 6.23
N ARG A 81 15.24 -0.30 5.61
CA ARG A 81 15.18 -1.27 4.50
C ARG A 81 15.75 -0.66 3.22
N THR A 82 16.87 -1.18 2.73
CA THR A 82 17.55 -0.68 1.50
C THR A 82 17.50 -1.65 0.32
N ALA A 83 17.09 -2.90 0.53
CA ALA A 83 16.95 -3.91 -0.52
C ALA A 83 15.91 -4.98 -0.14
N ILE A 84 15.38 -5.67 -1.15
CA ILE A 84 14.61 -6.90 -0.97
C ILE A 84 15.54 -7.99 -0.41
N GLU A 85 15.11 -8.65 0.67
CA GLU A 85 15.89 -9.67 1.40
C GLU A 85 15.92 -11.03 0.69
N GLU A 86 14.97 -11.26 -0.22
CA GLU A 86 14.89 -12.46 -1.03
C GLU A 86 15.74 -12.31 -2.31
N PRO A 87 16.56 -13.32 -2.68
CA PRO A 87 17.23 -13.33 -3.97
C PRO A 87 16.20 -13.20 -5.13
N PRO A 88 16.48 -12.40 -6.17
CA PRO A 88 17.69 -11.62 -6.42
C PRO A 88 17.61 -10.24 -5.75
N TYR A 89 18.47 -10.01 -4.75
CA TYR A 89 18.53 -8.79 -3.94
C TYR A 89 18.44 -7.53 -4.80
N SER A 90 17.27 -6.88 -4.78
CA SER A 90 16.98 -5.69 -5.57
C SER A 90 17.03 -4.48 -4.65
N ARG A 91 17.84 -3.48 -5.00
CA ARG A 91 17.92 -2.23 -4.24
C ARG A 91 16.59 -1.52 -4.31
N LEU A 92 16.15 -1.04 -3.16
CA LEU A 92 15.00 -0.17 -3.05
C LEU A 92 15.43 1.27 -3.37
N PRO A 93 14.67 2.01 -4.19
CA PRO A 93 14.96 3.41 -4.43
C PRO A 93 14.58 4.25 -3.20
N PRO A 94 14.96 5.54 -3.15
CA PRO A 94 14.47 6.48 -2.16
C PRO A 94 12.93 6.52 -2.10
N LEU A 95 12.36 6.80 -0.92
CA LEU A 95 10.89 6.84 -0.73
C LEU A 95 10.17 7.80 -1.68
N GLY A 96 10.77 8.97 -1.96
CA GLY A 96 10.19 9.92 -2.91
C GLY A 96 10.10 9.38 -4.34
N GLU A 97 11.05 8.55 -4.76
CA GLU A 97 10.98 7.84 -6.05
C GLU A 97 9.93 6.73 -6.00
N MET A 98 9.79 6.04 -4.86
CA MET A 98 8.76 5.03 -4.69
C MET A 98 7.36 5.61 -4.85
N VAL A 99 7.10 6.74 -4.18
CA VAL A 99 5.83 7.48 -4.28
C VAL A 99 5.50 7.76 -5.74
N ARG A 100 6.43 8.41 -6.47
CA ARG A 100 6.22 8.77 -7.88
C ARG A 100 5.92 7.55 -8.75
N ALA A 101 6.65 6.46 -8.57
CA ALA A 101 6.44 5.24 -9.36
C ALA A 101 5.06 4.63 -9.11
N TYR A 102 4.60 4.57 -7.85
CA TYR A 102 3.26 4.06 -7.55
C TYR A 102 2.16 4.93 -8.17
N GLU A 103 2.27 6.25 -8.05
CA GLU A 103 1.30 7.18 -8.68
C GLU A 103 1.27 7.02 -10.20
N GLU A 104 2.44 6.94 -10.84
CA GLU A 104 2.57 6.71 -12.29
C GLU A 104 1.91 5.39 -12.73
N MET A 105 2.10 4.31 -11.97
CA MET A 105 1.51 3.01 -12.30
C MET A 105 -0.03 3.00 -12.21
N THR A 106 -0.62 3.83 -11.35
CA THR A 106 -2.09 3.94 -11.26
C THR A 106 -2.71 4.74 -12.40
N ALA A 107 -1.97 5.70 -12.99
CA ALA A 107 -2.47 6.61 -14.02
C ALA A 107 -3.00 5.90 -15.28
N ALA A 108 -2.58 4.66 -15.53
CA ALA A 108 -3.06 3.85 -16.65
C ALA A 108 -4.55 3.45 -16.52
N VAL A 109 -5.09 3.41 -15.31
CA VAL A 109 -6.50 3.02 -15.03
C VAL A 109 -7.26 4.16 -14.38
N ARG A 110 -6.76 4.63 -13.23
CA ARG A 110 -7.31 5.77 -12.48
C ARG A 110 -6.16 6.45 -11.74
N PRO A 111 -5.84 7.72 -12.04
CA PRO A 111 -4.83 8.45 -11.29
C PRO A 111 -5.15 8.46 -9.79
N ALA A 112 -4.20 7.99 -8.99
CA ALA A 112 -4.26 8.02 -7.53
C ALA A 112 -2.98 8.66 -6.98
N GLN A 113 -3.10 9.27 -5.80
CA GLN A 113 -1.97 9.88 -5.10
C GLN A 113 -1.67 9.14 -3.81
N VAL A 114 -0.41 9.16 -3.38
CA VAL A 114 -0.02 8.66 -2.06
C VAL A 114 -0.36 9.72 -1.01
N ALA A 115 -1.28 9.41 -0.11
CA ALA A 115 -1.69 10.33 0.95
C ALA A 115 -0.66 10.44 2.06
N CYS A 116 0.00 9.33 2.39
CA CYS A 116 0.89 9.23 3.53
C CYS A 116 1.80 7.99 3.46
N VAL A 117 2.84 7.99 4.30
CA VAL A 117 3.77 6.86 4.46
C VAL A 117 3.56 6.18 5.81
N ALA A 118 3.18 4.91 5.80
CA ALA A 118 3.15 4.06 6.98
C ALA A 118 4.54 3.42 7.17
N VAL A 119 5.29 3.93 8.15
CA VAL A 119 6.66 3.49 8.44
C VAL A 119 6.63 2.45 9.55
N ASN A 120 7.02 1.22 9.25
CA ASN A 120 7.24 0.18 10.25
C ASN A 120 8.59 0.42 10.93
N THR A 121 8.54 0.78 12.22
CA THR A 121 9.70 1.09 13.06
C THR A 121 9.93 0.02 14.14
N ARG A 122 9.44 -1.20 13.93
CA ARG A 122 9.46 -2.28 14.95
C ARG A 122 10.85 -2.59 15.51
N ASP A 123 11.90 -2.39 14.71
CA ASP A 123 13.28 -2.73 15.04
C ASP A 123 14.04 -1.54 15.68
N LEU A 124 13.35 -0.40 15.90
CA LEU A 124 13.93 0.84 16.42
C LEU A 124 13.41 1.15 17.82
N ASP A 125 14.19 1.90 18.60
CA ASP A 125 13.69 2.53 19.83
C ASP A 125 12.83 3.76 19.51
N GLU A 126 12.31 4.42 20.54
CA GLU A 126 11.42 5.59 20.36
C GLU A 126 12.11 6.75 19.62
N SER A 127 13.40 6.97 19.89
CA SER A 127 14.18 8.04 19.26
C SER A 127 14.46 7.75 17.79
N GLY A 128 14.81 6.49 17.48
CA GLY A 128 15.03 6.03 16.12
C GLY A 128 13.74 5.99 15.31
N ALA A 129 12.63 5.60 15.93
CA ALA A 129 11.31 5.63 15.29
C ALA A 129 10.91 7.06 14.91
N ALA A 130 11.03 8.01 15.85
CA ALA A 130 10.76 9.41 15.59
C ALA A 130 11.65 9.98 14.48
N ALA A 131 12.95 9.64 14.47
CA ALA A 131 13.87 10.06 13.42
C ALA A 131 13.49 9.49 12.04
N ALA A 132 13.20 8.20 11.95
CA ALA A 132 12.82 7.54 10.69
C ALA A 132 11.49 8.05 10.13
N ILE A 133 10.51 8.34 11.00
CA ILE A 133 9.24 8.95 10.61
C ILE A 133 9.49 10.39 10.09
N GLY A 134 10.33 11.17 10.76
CA GLY A 134 10.71 12.51 10.34
C GLY A 134 11.39 12.53 8.97
N GLU A 135 12.36 11.64 8.76
CA GLU A 135 13.07 11.49 7.48
C GLU A 135 12.09 11.10 6.35
N ALA A 136 11.20 10.13 6.60
CA ALA A 136 10.20 9.73 5.61
C ALA A 136 9.29 10.90 5.23
N ALA A 137 8.86 11.71 6.20
CA ALA A 137 8.05 12.90 5.94
C ALA A 137 8.81 13.96 5.15
N GLU A 138 10.09 14.20 5.47
CA GLU A 138 10.94 15.16 4.77
C GLU A 138 11.20 14.76 3.31
N VAL A 139 11.62 13.51 3.09
CA VAL A 139 11.99 13.01 1.75
C VAL A 139 10.78 12.93 0.82
N THR A 140 9.60 12.62 1.35
CA THR A 140 8.38 12.47 0.53
C THR A 140 7.55 13.75 0.45
N GLY A 141 7.69 14.66 1.42
CA GLY A 141 6.78 15.80 1.58
C GLY A 141 5.36 15.39 2.04
N LEU A 142 5.19 14.14 2.51
CA LEU A 142 3.90 13.58 2.92
C LEU A 142 3.84 13.34 4.43
N PRO A 143 2.64 13.31 5.04
CA PRO A 143 2.47 12.77 6.38
C PRO A 143 3.08 11.36 6.49
N ALA A 144 3.88 11.12 7.52
CA ALA A 144 4.44 9.80 7.82
C ALA A 144 4.10 9.37 9.24
N GLY A 145 4.14 8.08 9.56
CA GLY A 145 3.89 7.58 10.92
C GLY A 145 3.90 6.07 11.05
N ASP A 146 3.95 5.57 12.28
CA ASP A 146 3.88 4.14 12.57
C ASP A 146 2.52 3.78 13.19
N VAL A 147 1.71 3.03 12.43
CA VAL A 147 0.38 2.58 12.87
C VAL A 147 0.44 1.71 14.13
N LEU A 148 1.53 0.96 14.34
CA LEU A 148 1.73 0.11 15.51
C LEU A 148 2.17 0.92 16.74
N ARG A 149 2.61 2.17 16.55
CA ARG A 149 2.88 3.13 17.64
C ARG A 149 1.77 4.16 17.85
N GLY A 150 0.61 3.97 17.22
CA GLY A 150 -0.57 4.80 17.45
C GLY A 150 -0.73 5.98 16.49
N ASP A 151 0.04 6.06 15.41
CA ASP A 151 -0.08 7.14 14.42
C ASP A 151 -1.22 6.94 13.41
N ALA A 152 -2.00 5.84 13.52
CA ALA A 152 -3.10 5.55 12.60
C ALA A 152 -4.10 6.71 12.43
N PRO A 153 -4.53 7.46 13.47
CA PRO A 153 -5.40 8.62 13.30
C PRO A 153 -4.78 9.73 12.45
N ARG A 154 -3.45 9.97 12.57
CA ARG A 154 -2.73 10.97 11.76
C ARG A 154 -2.70 10.57 10.30
N LEU A 155 -2.41 9.31 10.01
CA LEU A 155 -2.38 8.79 8.64
C LEU A 155 -3.78 8.78 8.02
N TRP A 156 -4.80 8.38 8.79
CA TRP A 156 -6.19 8.40 8.35
C TRP A 156 -6.65 9.82 7.99
N ALA A 157 -6.29 10.83 8.78
CA ALA A 157 -6.64 12.22 8.47
C ALA A 157 -6.09 12.67 7.10
N ALA A 158 -4.91 12.21 6.72
CA ALA A 158 -4.34 12.47 5.40
C ALA A 158 -5.15 11.78 4.29
N VAL A 159 -5.52 10.51 4.48
CA VAL A 159 -6.34 9.72 3.54
C VAL A 159 -7.73 10.34 3.36
N ALA A 160 -8.45 10.60 4.46
CA ALA A 160 -9.79 11.17 4.44
C ALA A 160 -9.82 12.53 3.72
N ALA A 161 -8.83 13.39 3.96
CA ALA A 161 -8.72 14.67 3.27
C ALA A 161 -8.51 14.55 1.74
N MET A 162 -8.03 13.41 1.24
CA MET A 162 -7.95 13.16 -0.21
C MET A 162 -9.27 12.65 -0.77
N LEU A 163 -9.92 11.72 -0.05
CA LEU A 163 -11.22 11.16 -0.46
C LEU A 163 -12.31 12.24 -0.55
N ASP A 164 -12.31 13.20 0.38
CA ASP A 164 -13.24 14.33 0.36
C ASP A 164 -13.06 15.27 -0.85
N ARG A 165 -11.87 15.28 -1.48
CA ARG A 165 -11.60 16.11 -2.68
C ARG A 165 -12.07 15.45 -3.98
N THR A 166 -12.35 14.15 -3.94
CA THR A 166 -12.75 13.35 -5.10
C THR A 166 -14.25 13.08 -5.16
N ALA A 167 -14.99 13.39 -4.10
CA ALA A 167 -16.46 13.33 -4.02
C ALA A 167 -17.12 14.60 -4.58
#